data_AF-A0A948UJG2-F1
#
_entry.id   AF-A0A948UJG2-F1
#
_cell.length_a   1.000
_cell.length_b   1.000
_cell.length_c   1.000
_cell.angle_alpha   90.00
_cell.angle_beta   90.00
_cell.angle_gamma   90.00
#
_symmetry.space_group_name_H-M   'P 1'
#
loop_
_entity.id
_entity.type
_entity.pdbx_description
1 polymer ?
#
loop_
_entity_poly.entity_id
_entity_poly.type
_entity_poly.pdbx_seq_one_letter_code
_entity_poly.pdbx_strand_id
1 'polypeptide(L)' 'MNRINISLLKTEDLFKSQNYQFEPLTFEILKTASEIDDIPELHDRLIAATARYLDLPIITNDPVILDSRFVEVLK' A
#
# COMPACT_ATOMS: atom_id res chain seq x y z
N MET A 1 15.80 1.95 16.15
CA MET A 1 14.42 1.59 15.76
C MET A 1 13.54 2.82 15.92
N ASN A 2 13.25 3.54 14.84
CA ASN A 2 12.29 4.65 14.85
C ASN A 2 10.88 4.11 14.61
N ARG A 3 10.23 3.57 15.65
CA ARG A 3 8.80 3.27 15.58
C ARG A 3 8.05 4.58 15.82
N ILE A 4 7.22 4.98 14.87
CA ILE A 4 6.35 6.14 15.06
C ILE A 4 5.26 5.73 16.06
N ASN A 5 5.26 6.35 17.25
CA ASN A 5 4.22 6.13 18.24
C ASN A 5 2.96 6.91 17.81
N ILE A 6 2.13 6.27 17.00
CA ILE A 6 0.81 6.76 16.61
C ILE A 6 -0.28 6.09 17.44
N SER A 7 -1.14 6.90 18.04
CA SER A 7 -2.41 6.44 18.61
C SER A 7 -3.51 6.63 17.57
N LEU A 8 -4.63 5.90 17.70
CA LEU A 8 -5.77 6.01 16.79
C LEU A 8 -6.23 7.48 16.63
N LEU A 9 -6.27 8.23 17.74
CA LEU A 9 -6.64 9.64 17.78
C LEU A 9 -5.68 10.55 16.99
N LYS A 10 -4.38 10.22 16.93
CA LYS A 10 -3.41 10.95 16.10
C LYS A 10 -3.54 10.63 14.62
N THR A 11 -4.23 9.55 14.27
CA THR A 11 -4.45 9.18 12.86
C THR A 11 -5.42 10.16 12.20
N GLU A 12 -6.41 10.67 12.94
CA GLU A 12 -7.32 11.74 12.47
C GLU A 12 -6.57 12.99 11.99
N ASP A 13 -5.49 13.37 12.69
CA ASP A 13 -4.66 14.52 12.32
C ASP A 13 -3.84 14.25 11.06
N LEU A 14 -3.48 12.99 10.76
CA LEU A 14 -2.80 12.64 9.52
C LEU A 14 -3.70 12.82 8.30
N PHE A 15 -5.03 12.64 8.43
CA PHE A 15 -5.96 12.92 7.31
C PHE A 15 -5.98 14.40 6.91
N LYS A 16 -5.52 15.31 7.79
CA LYS A 16 -5.41 16.75 7.51
C LYS A 16 -4.01 17.15 7.03
N SER A 17 -3.05 16.23 7.05
CA SER A 17 -1.68 16.50 6.66
C SER A 17 -1.57 16.62 5.14
N GLN A 18 -0.77 17.57 4.65
CA GLN A 18 -0.45 17.68 3.22
C GLN A 18 0.61 16.66 2.77
N ASN A 19 1.28 16.00 3.71
CA ASN A 19 2.36 15.06 3.40
C ASN A 19 1.85 13.64 3.10
N TYR A 20 0.58 13.36 3.39
CA TYR A 20 -0.01 12.04 3.22
C TYR A 20 -1.37 12.17 2.56
N GLN A 21 -1.58 11.38 1.50
CA GLN A 21 -2.88 11.21 0.88
C GLN A 21 -3.37 9.79 1.17
N PHE A 22 -4.60 9.67 1.65
CA PHE A 22 -5.25 8.38 1.84
C PHE A 22 -6.03 8.04 0.59
N GLU A 23 -5.71 6.89 -0.02
CA GLU A 23 -6.47 6.39 -1.16
C GLU A 23 -7.60 5.46 -0.67
N PRO A 24 -8.87 5.74 -1.02
CA PRO A 24 -9.97 4.86 -0.66
C PRO A 24 -9.89 3.54 -1.44
N LEU A 25 -10.39 2.46 -0.85
CA LEU A 25 -10.52 1.19 -1.56
C LEU A 25 -11.67 1.27 -2.58
N THR A 26 -11.32 1.43 -3.85
CA THR A 26 -12.26 1.49 -4.97
C THR A 26 -12.43 0.13 -5.65
N PHE A 27 -13.45 0.00 -6.51
CA PHE A 27 -13.68 -1.22 -7.27
C PHE A 27 -12.53 -1.52 -8.25
N GLU A 28 -11.89 -0.48 -8.78
CA GLU A 28 -10.76 -0.56 -9.68
C GLU A 28 -9.52 -1.13 -8.98
N ILE A 29 -9.30 -0.75 -7.72
CA ILE A 29 -8.23 -1.33 -6.88
C ILE A 29 -8.53 -2.80 -6.61
N LEU A 30 -9.78 -3.15 -6.28
CA LEU A 30 -10.18 -4.56 -6.09
C LEU A 30 -9.96 -5.41 -7.35
N LYS A 31 -10.31 -4.85 -8.51
CA LYS A 31 -10.07 -5.51 -9.80
C LYS A 31 -8.57 -5.69 -10.05
N THR A 32 -7.78 -4.65 -9.83
CA THR A 32 -6.31 -4.71 -9.94
C THR A 32 -5.73 -5.77 -9.00
N ALA A 33 -6.24 -5.87 -7.77
CA ALA A 33 -5.82 -6.88 -6.81
C ALA A 33 -6.16 -8.30 -7.26
N SER A 34 -7.27 -8.50 -7.97
CA SER A 34 -7.62 -9.81 -8.53
C SER A 34 -6.67 -10.28 -9.64
N GLU A 35 -5.93 -9.35 -10.27
CA GLU A 35 -4.92 -9.65 -11.30
C GLU A 35 -3.55 -10.00 -10.70
N ILE A 36 -3.32 -9.70 -9.42
CA ILE A 36 -2.07 -10.01 -8.71
C ILE A 36 -2.18 -11.43 -8.14
N ASP A 37 -1.37 -12.34 -8.67
CA ASP A 37 -1.38 -13.76 -8.32
C ASP A 37 -0.16 -14.23 -7.49
N ASP A 38 0.83 -13.37 -7.28
CA ASP A 38 2.09 -13.69 -6.58
C ASP A 38 2.17 -13.19 -5.13
N ILE A 39 1.17 -12.44 -4.66
CA ILE A 39 1.04 -12.00 -3.26
C ILE A 39 -0.15 -12.73 -2.61
N PRO A 40 0.07 -13.79 -1.80
CA PRO A 40 -1.02 -14.61 -1.27
C PRO A 40 -1.91 -13.90 -0.25
N GLU A 41 -1.32 -13.08 0.62
CA GLU A 41 -2.04 -12.36 1.67
C GLU A 41 -2.92 -11.25 1.05
N LEU A 42 -4.17 -11.13 1.50
CA LEU A 42 -5.15 -10.24 0.85
C LEU A 42 -4.83 -8.78 1.13
N HIS A 43 -4.51 -8.41 2.37
CA HIS A 43 -4.23 -7.03 2.74
C HIS A 43 -2.98 -6.49 2.02
N ASP A 44 -1.89 -7.25 1.96
CA ASP A 44 -0.67 -6.93 1.23
C ASP A 44 -0.94 -6.78 -0.26
N ARG A 45 -1.77 -7.66 -0.81
CA ARG A 45 -2.19 -7.59 -2.21
C ARG A 45 -3.01 -6.35 -2.52
N LEU A 46 -3.87 -5.91 -1.60
CA LEU A 46 -4.63 -4.66 -1.75
C LEU A 46 -3.69 -3.43 -1.72
N ILE A 47 -2.67 -3.46 -0.87
CA ILE A 47 -1.65 -2.40 -0.82
C ILE A 47 -0.88 -2.35 -2.14
N ALA A 48 -0.39 -3.51 -2.61
CA ALA A 48 0.33 -3.63 -3.89
C ALA A 48 -0.55 -3.21 -5.09
N ALA A 49 -1.83 -3.62 -5.09
CA ALA A 49 -2.78 -3.24 -6.12
C ALA A 49 -3.06 -1.74 -6.15
N THR A 50 -3.12 -1.09 -4.98
CA THR A 50 -3.27 0.37 -4.89
C THR A 50 -2.08 1.08 -5.52
N ALA A 51 -0.85 0.66 -5.18
CA ALA A 51 0.38 1.21 -5.75
C ALA A 51 0.42 1.03 -7.28
N ARG A 52 0.14 -0.18 -7.76
CA ARG A 52 0.06 -0.48 -9.20
C ARG A 52 -1.02 0.32 -9.93
N TYR A 53 -2.21 0.43 -9.35
CA TYR A 53 -3.32 1.17 -9.95
C TYR A 53 -2.99 2.66 -10.11
N LEU A 54 -2.27 3.23 -9.15
CA LEU A 54 -1.83 4.62 -9.17
C LEU A 54 -0.53 4.85 -9.95
N ASP A 55 0.09 3.79 -10.47
CA ASP A 55 1.41 3.83 -11.12
C ASP A 55 2.49 4.46 -10.20
N LEU A 56 2.47 4.06 -8.93
CA LEU A 56 3.40 4.52 -7.91
C LEU A 56 4.27 3.37 -7.41
N PRO A 57 5.55 3.62 -7.12
CA PRO A 57 6.38 2.62 -6.48
C PRO A 57 6.00 2.41 -5.01
N ILE A 58 6.14 1.18 -4.54
CA ILE A 58 5.87 0.81 -3.15
C ILE A 58 7.14 0.88 -2.30
N ILE A 59 6.99 1.34 -1.06
CA ILE A 59 8.04 1.30 -0.04
C ILE A 59 7.64 0.21 0.96
N THR A 60 8.44 -0.86 1.03
CA THR A 60 8.16 -1.98 1.92
C THR A 60 9.44 -2.72 2.29
N ASN A 61 9.42 -3.41 3.44
CA ASN A 61 10.44 -4.40 3.81
C ASN A 61 9.90 -5.83 3.71
N ASP A 62 8.68 -6.01 3.20
CA ASP A 62 8.06 -7.33 3.07
C ASP A 62 8.66 -8.09 1.87
N PRO A 63 9.28 -9.26 2.08
CA PRO A 63 9.94 -10.00 1.01
C PRO A 63 8.98 -10.47 -0.09
N VAL A 64 7.71 -10.74 0.23
CA VAL A 64 6.72 -11.20 -0.76
C VAL A 64 6.40 -10.08 -1.75
N ILE A 65 6.21 -8.86 -1.24
CA ILE A 65 5.95 -7.69 -2.08
C ILE A 65 7.22 -7.28 -2.85
N LEU A 66 8.40 -7.38 -2.21
CA LEU A 66 9.69 -7.09 -2.84
C LEU A 66 9.97 -7.96 -4.07
N ASP A 67 9.51 -9.22 -4.05
CA ASP A 67 9.69 -10.18 -5.14
C ASP A 67 8.54 -10.19 -6.15
N SER A 68 7.50 -9.37 -5.95
CA SER A 68 6.33 -9.33 -6.84
C SER A 68 6.68 -8.72 -8.20
N ARG A 69 6.14 -9.32 -9.27
CA ARG A 69 6.34 -8.85 -10.66
C ARG A 69 5.39 -7.74 -11.08
N PHE A 70 4.43 -7.39 -10.23
CA PHE A 70 3.35 -6.46 -10.57
C PHE A 70 3.55 -5.05 -10.04
N VAL A 71 4.55 -4.83 -9.18
CA VAL A 71 4.80 -3.53 -8.55
C VAL A 71 6.26 -3.12 -8.69
N GLU A 72 6.50 -1.81 -8.82
CA GLU A 72 7.83 -1.23 -8.68
C GLU A 72 8.11 -0.96 -7.21
N VAL A 73 9.34 -1.23 -6.76
CA VAL A 73 9.75 -1.04 -5.37
C VAL A 73 10.88 -0.01 -5.30
N LEU A 74 10.74 0.97 -4.39
CA LEU A 74 11.83 1.87 -4.01
C LEU A 74 12.69 1.24 -2.90
N LYS A 75 14.01 1.23 -3.11
CA LYS A 75 15.02 0.75 -2.16
C LYS A 75 15.76 1.90 -1.47
#